data_AF-A0A6L5DT19-F1
#
_entry.id   AF-A0A6L5DT19-F1
#
_cell.length_a   1.000
_cell.length_b   1.000
_cell.length_c   1.000
_cell.angle_alpha   90.00
_cell.angle_beta   90.00
_cell.angle_gamma   90.00
#
_symmetry.space_group_name_H-M   'P 1'
#
loop_
_entity.id
_entity.type
_entity.pdbx_description
1 polymer ?
#
loop_
_entity_poly.entity_id
_entity_poly.type
_entity_poly.pdbx_seq_one_letter_code
_entity_poly.pdbx_strand_id
1 'polypeptide(L)'
;MKVKIKLLPFLLLASIMLIANCCDEDSEEENCACGVENPQENIQWLQELLEKSFCTEIYLYTYEGEEFIGVHDCPGTYDGGWVIYNCDGTVHCKFIGISAECDCTADFLENFEKTLIYVQDE
;
A
#
# COMPACT_ATOMS: atom_id res chain seq x y z
N MET A 1 -4.11 62.01 2.90
CA MET A 1 -3.29 60.85 3.30
C MET A 1 -3.67 59.68 2.38
N LYS A 2 -2.78 59.21 1.49
CA LYS A 2 -3.10 58.18 0.49
C LYS A 2 -2.67 56.81 1.02
N VAL A 3 -3.63 55.93 1.35
CA VAL A 3 -3.35 54.54 1.73
C VAL A 3 -3.12 53.74 0.45
N LYS A 4 -1.91 53.22 0.25
CA LYS A 4 -1.61 52.26 -0.81
C LYS A 4 -1.93 50.86 -0.30
N ILE A 5 -3.07 50.32 -0.70
CA ILE A 5 -3.41 48.90 -0.47
C ILE A 5 -2.61 48.10 -1.50
N LYS A 6 -1.58 47.38 -1.05
CA LYS A 6 -0.89 46.38 -1.87
C LYS A 6 -1.80 45.16 -1.95
N LEU A 7 -2.31 44.85 -3.13
CA LEU A 7 -2.87 43.54 -3.45
C LEU A 7 -1.73 42.51 -3.35
N LEU A 8 -1.63 41.85 -2.19
CA LEU A 8 -0.90 40.62 -2.05
C LEU A 8 -1.73 39.53 -2.75
N PRO A 9 -1.21 38.75 -3.71
CA PRO A 9 -1.93 37.59 -4.19
C PRO A 9 -1.99 36.61 -3.03
N PHE A 10 -3.18 36.43 -2.47
CA PHE A 10 -3.45 35.44 -1.43
C PHE A 10 -3.29 34.06 -2.08
N LEU A 11 -2.04 33.61 -2.11
CA LEU A 11 -1.56 32.24 -2.02
C LEU A 11 -2.68 31.19 -2.13
N LEU A 12 -2.93 30.74 -3.38
CA LEU A 12 -2.88 29.35 -3.83
C LEU A 12 -2.57 28.27 -2.76
N LEU A 13 -3.39 28.15 -1.72
CA LEU A 13 -3.23 27.14 -0.67
C LEU A 13 -4.57 26.71 -0.09
N ALA A 14 -5.41 26.10 -0.93
CA ALA A 14 -6.53 25.27 -0.49
C ALA A 14 -6.99 24.27 -1.59
N SER A 15 -6.06 23.86 -2.46
CA SER A 15 -6.31 22.85 -3.52
C SER A 15 -5.64 21.52 -3.17
N ILE A 16 -5.72 21.09 -1.91
CA ILE A 16 -5.34 19.72 -1.50
C ILE A 16 -6.48 19.18 -0.63
N MET A 17 -7.65 19.03 -1.25
CA MET A 17 -8.57 17.95 -0.90
C MET A 17 -8.85 17.21 -2.20
N LEU A 18 -7.79 16.59 -2.74
CA LEU A 18 -7.96 15.45 -3.62
C LEU A 18 -8.50 14.33 -2.74
N ILE A 19 -9.82 14.21 -2.76
CA ILE A 19 -10.52 13.02 -2.28
C ILE A 19 -10.07 11.93 -3.24
N ALA A 20 -9.07 11.15 -2.85
CA ALA A 20 -8.66 9.96 -3.57
C ALA A 20 -9.76 8.91 -3.36
N ASN A 21 -10.79 8.98 -4.19
CA ASN A 21 -11.73 7.87 -4.43
C ASN A 21 -11.44 7.34 -5.83
N CYS A 22 -10.20 6.88 -6.06
CA CYS A 22 -9.78 6.34 -7.35
C CYS A 22 -10.21 4.88 -7.55
N CYS A 23 -10.83 4.27 -6.55
CA CYS A 23 -11.29 2.89 -6.58
C CYS A 23 -12.81 2.90 -6.40
N ASP A 24 -13.54 2.66 -7.47
CA ASP A 24 -14.99 2.48 -7.42
C ASP A 24 -15.30 1.01 -7.11
N GLU A 25 -16.28 0.75 -6.23
CA GLU A 25 -16.67 -0.62 -5.82
C GLU A 25 -17.28 -1.45 -6.98
N ASP A 26 -17.57 -0.83 -8.12
CA ASP A 26 -18.30 -1.41 -9.25
C ASP A 26 -17.41 -1.85 -10.45
N SER A 27 -16.09 -1.67 -10.39
CA SER A 27 -15.19 -2.13 -11.46
C SER A 27 -14.73 -3.57 -11.20
N GLU A 28 -15.40 -4.53 -11.84
CA GLU A 28 -15.15 -5.98 -11.68
C GLU A 28 -13.74 -6.47 -12.11
N GLU A 29 -12.83 -5.58 -12.55
CA GLU A 29 -11.51 -5.97 -13.07
C GLU A 29 -10.31 -5.18 -12.50
N GLU A 30 -10.51 -4.18 -11.64
CA GLU A 30 -9.42 -3.33 -11.15
C GLU A 30 -9.02 -3.67 -9.71
N ASN A 31 -7.80 -4.17 -9.58
CA ASN A 31 -7.17 -4.46 -8.30
C ASN A 31 -6.72 -3.15 -7.64
N CYS A 32 -7.35 -2.81 -6.52
CA CYS A 32 -7.11 -1.56 -5.80
C CYS A 32 -6.48 -1.81 -4.43
N ALA A 33 -5.53 -0.95 -4.06
CA ALA A 33 -5.03 -0.85 -2.68
C ALA A 33 -4.49 0.56 -2.42
N CYS A 34 -4.63 1.04 -1.19
CA CYS A 34 -4.14 2.35 -0.76
C CYS A 34 -4.75 3.52 -1.55
N GLY A 35 -6.00 3.35 -2.02
CA GLY A 35 -6.66 4.30 -2.93
C GLY A 35 -5.95 4.45 -4.29
N VAL A 36 -5.12 3.49 -4.68
CA VAL A 36 -4.38 3.44 -5.94
C VAL A 36 -4.83 2.22 -6.73
N GLU A 37 -5.28 2.46 -7.95
CA GLU A 37 -5.58 1.43 -8.93
C GLU A 37 -4.27 0.78 -9.40
N ASN A 38 -4.25 -0.55 -9.59
CA ASN A 38 -3.07 -1.28 -10.06
C ASN A 38 -1.81 -0.89 -9.29
N PRO A 39 -1.78 -1.08 -7.96
CA PRO A 39 -0.72 -0.54 -7.09
C PRO A 39 0.68 -1.01 -7.49
N GLN A 40 0.83 -2.21 -8.02
CA GLN A 40 2.09 -2.73 -8.57
C GLN A 40 2.65 -1.89 -9.73
N GLU A 41 1.81 -1.14 -10.43
CA GLU A 41 2.17 -0.25 -11.54
C GLU A 41 2.16 1.24 -11.16
N ASN A 42 1.51 1.61 -10.06
CA ASN A 42 1.26 3.02 -9.74
C ASN A 42 1.83 3.46 -8.38
N ILE A 43 2.36 2.54 -7.58
CA ILE A 43 3.09 2.84 -6.34
C ILE A 43 4.59 2.65 -6.58
N GLN A 44 5.34 3.76 -6.56
CA GLN A 44 6.77 3.76 -6.91
C GLN A 44 7.61 2.80 -6.05
N TRP A 45 7.44 2.81 -4.73
CA TRP A 45 8.25 1.95 -3.86
C TRP A 45 7.96 0.46 -4.10
N LEU A 46 6.73 0.13 -4.50
CA LEU A 46 6.32 -1.24 -4.77
C LEU A 46 6.91 -1.72 -6.10
N GLN A 47 6.95 -0.86 -7.13
CA GLN A 47 7.66 -1.13 -8.37
C GLN A 47 9.15 -1.41 -8.11
N GLU A 48 9.81 -0.53 -7.36
CA GLU A 48 11.24 -0.66 -7.05
C GLU A 48 11.55 -1.92 -6.23
N LEU A 49 10.57 -2.45 -5.49
CA LEU A 49 10.65 -3.72 -4.79
C LEU A 49 10.50 -4.87 -5.80
N LEU A 50 9.44 -4.86 -6.60
CA LEU A 50 9.13 -5.91 -7.58
C LEU A 50 10.23 -6.09 -8.65
N GLU A 51 10.91 -5.01 -9.06
CA GLU A 51 12.06 -5.08 -9.98
C GLU A 51 13.24 -5.92 -9.43
N LYS A 52 13.31 -6.10 -8.11
CA LYS A 52 14.36 -6.85 -7.43
C LYS A 52 13.89 -8.23 -6.96
N SER A 53 12.59 -8.51 -7.08
CA SER A 53 11.97 -9.77 -6.71
C SER A 53 11.77 -10.64 -7.96
N PHE A 54 11.70 -11.95 -7.75
CA PHE A 54 11.54 -12.92 -8.85
C PHE A 54 10.24 -13.70 -8.78
N CYS A 55 9.70 -13.95 -7.58
CA CYS A 55 8.36 -14.48 -7.46
C CYS A 55 7.69 -13.91 -6.21
N THR A 56 6.64 -13.13 -6.44
CA THR A 56 6.02 -12.28 -5.42
C THR A 56 4.52 -12.31 -5.61
N GLU A 57 3.78 -12.51 -4.53
CA GLU A 57 2.35 -12.21 -4.51
C GLU A 57 2.11 -10.93 -3.71
N ILE A 58 1.25 -10.07 -4.24
CA ILE A 58 0.82 -8.84 -3.58
C ILE A 58 -0.62 -8.98 -3.16
N TYR A 59 -0.88 -8.60 -1.92
CA TYR A 59 -2.18 -8.68 -1.27
C TYR A 59 -2.58 -7.32 -0.73
N LEU A 60 -3.85 -6.96 -0.87
CA LEU A 60 -4.50 -5.96 -0.04
C LEU A 60 -4.79 -6.58 1.32
N TYR A 61 -4.37 -5.92 2.40
CA TYR A 61 -4.73 -6.24 3.77
C TYR A 61 -5.62 -5.14 4.32
N THR A 62 -6.69 -5.51 5.00
CA THR A 62 -7.59 -4.57 5.68
C THR A 62 -7.69 -4.93 7.15
N TYR A 63 -7.40 -3.96 8.04
CA TYR A 63 -7.49 -4.15 9.48
C TYR A 63 -7.93 -2.84 10.14
N GLU A 64 -8.95 -2.90 11.00
CA GLU A 64 -9.58 -1.72 11.64
C GLU A 64 -10.02 -0.60 10.67
N GLY A 65 -10.30 -0.96 9.40
CA GLY A 65 -10.66 -0.01 8.36
C GLY A 65 -9.47 0.70 7.70
N GLU A 66 -8.25 0.31 8.03
CA GLU A 66 -7.03 0.76 7.37
C GLU A 66 -6.54 -0.28 6.35
N GLU A 67 -5.95 0.20 5.25
CA GLU A 67 -5.40 -0.63 4.18
C GLU A 67 -3.88 -0.74 4.30
N PHE A 68 -3.36 -1.94 3.99
CA PHE A 68 -1.95 -2.27 3.96
C PHE A 68 -1.62 -3.09 2.72
N ILE A 69 -0.35 -3.09 2.33
CA ILE A 69 0.14 -3.88 1.20
C ILE A 69 0.99 -5.02 1.75
N GLY A 70 0.53 -6.25 1.58
CA GLY A 70 1.29 -7.44 1.91
C GLY A 70 2.08 -7.94 0.71
N VAL A 71 3.38 -8.06 0.88
CA VAL A 71 4.33 -8.61 -0.10
C VAL A 71 4.74 -10.00 0.38
N HIS A 72 4.36 -11.03 -0.35
CA HIS A 72 4.66 -12.43 -0.03
C HIS A 72 5.77 -12.92 -0.96
N ASP A 73 6.91 -13.28 -0.37
CA ASP A 73 8.08 -13.77 -1.09
C ASP A 73 7.93 -15.25 -1.38
N CYS A 74 7.82 -15.59 -2.66
CA CYS A 74 7.68 -16.93 -3.18
C CYS A 74 6.79 -17.87 -2.33
N PRO A 75 5.49 -17.57 -2.25
CA PRO A 75 4.55 -18.40 -1.51
C PRO A 75 4.56 -19.84 -2.05
N GLY A 76 4.71 -20.80 -1.15
CA GLY A 76 4.87 -22.23 -1.49
C GLY A 76 6.30 -22.77 -1.33
N THR A 77 7.29 -21.89 -1.13
CA THR A 77 8.62 -22.30 -0.69
C THR A 77 8.67 -22.50 0.83
N TYR A 78 9.56 -23.37 1.31
CA TYR A 78 9.67 -23.67 2.74
C TYR A 78 10.19 -22.49 3.58
N ASP A 79 10.92 -21.58 2.94
CA ASP A 79 11.50 -20.38 3.54
C ASP A 79 10.75 -19.10 3.10
N GLY A 80 9.50 -19.26 2.63
CA GLY A 80 8.67 -18.12 2.26
C GLY A 80 8.44 -17.21 3.45
N GLY A 81 8.65 -15.92 3.24
CA GLY A 81 8.36 -14.85 4.20
C GLY A 81 7.32 -13.90 3.65
N TRP A 82 6.86 -12.98 4.49
CA TRP A 82 6.03 -11.88 4.03
C TRP A 82 6.30 -10.61 4.82
N VAL A 83 6.11 -9.47 4.17
CA VAL A 83 6.23 -8.15 4.78
C VAL A 83 4.96 -7.37 4.48
N ILE A 84 4.39 -6.78 5.51
CA ILE A 84 3.21 -5.92 5.43
C ILE A 84 3.69 -4.48 5.55
N TYR A 85 3.34 -3.67 4.56
CA TYR A 85 3.70 -2.27 4.47
C TYR A 85 2.47 -1.39 4.68
N ASN A 86 2.67 -0.26 5.35
CA ASN A 86 1.73 0.85 5.25
C ASN A 86 1.74 1.38 3.81
N CYS A 87 0.69 2.11 3.42
CA CYS A 87 0.56 2.67 2.07
C CYS A 87 1.71 3.60 1.64
N ASP A 88 2.44 4.18 2.60
CA ASP A 88 3.62 5.02 2.35
C ASP A 88 4.92 4.21 2.12
N GLY A 89 4.86 2.88 2.19
CA GLY A 89 6.01 1.98 2.00
C GLY A 89 6.84 1.75 3.27
N THR A 90 6.41 2.26 4.43
CA THR A 90 7.03 1.89 5.70
C THR A 90 6.57 0.50 6.14
N VAL A 91 7.47 -0.29 6.75
CA VAL A 91 7.13 -1.62 7.26
C VAL A 91 6.19 -1.48 8.46
N HIS A 92 5.04 -2.12 8.36
CA HIS A 92 4.10 -2.29 9.48
C HIS A 92 4.53 -3.48 10.35
N CYS A 93 4.67 -4.66 9.73
CA CYS A 93 5.20 -5.86 10.35
C CYS A 93 5.62 -6.89 9.29
N LYS A 94 6.25 -7.98 9.70
CA LYS A 94 6.81 -9.01 8.83
C LYS A 94 6.85 -10.36 9.53
N PHE A 95 6.92 -11.38 8.71
CA PHE A 95 7.28 -12.73 9.08
C PHE A 95 8.44 -13.21 8.22
N ILE A 96 9.49 -13.71 8.87
CA ILE A 96 10.65 -14.29 8.20
C ILE A 96 10.62 -15.80 8.41
N GLY A 97 10.41 -16.55 7.32
CA GLY A 97 10.20 -18.01 7.32
C GLY A 97 11.22 -18.79 8.15
N ILE A 98 12.51 -18.70 7.80
CA ILE A 98 13.58 -19.50 8.43
C ILE A 98 13.79 -19.20 9.91
N SER A 99 13.63 -17.95 10.34
CA SER A 99 13.83 -17.58 11.75
C SER A 99 12.57 -17.75 12.59
N ALA A 100 11.42 -18.01 11.95
CA ALA A 100 10.09 -17.92 12.56
C ALA A 100 9.88 -16.60 13.31
N GLU A 101 10.58 -15.54 12.91
CA GLU A 101 10.47 -14.22 13.50
C GLU A 101 9.21 -13.55 12.94
N CYS A 102 8.26 -13.27 13.83
CA CYS A 102 7.06 -12.50 13.54
C CYS A 102 7.02 -11.30 14.47
N ASP A 103 7.00 -10.09 13.92
CA ASP A 103 6.85 -8.84 14.71
C ASP A 103 5.44 -8.24 14.60
N CYS A 104 4.50 -8.95 13.97
CA CYS A 104 3.09 -8.56 13.97
C CYS A 104 2.44 -8.81 15.34
N THR A 105 1.48 -7.96 15.69
CA THR A 105 0.68 -8.19 16.89
C THR A 105 -0.26 -9.38 16.69
N ALA A 106 -0.57 -10.10 17.77
CA ALA A 106 -1.57 -11.18 17.72
C ALA A 106 -2.92 -10.65 17.24
N ASP A 107 -3.30 -9.45 17.68
CA ASP A 107 -4.58 -8.84 17.31
C ASP A 107 -4.66 -8.55 15.80
N PHE A 108 -3.59 -8.03 15.19
CA PHE A 108 -3.53 -7.84 13.75
C PHE A 108 -3.71 -9.18 13.03
N LEU A 109 -2.93 -10.20 13.42
CA LEU A 109 -2.92 -11.54 12.78
C LEU A 109 -4.27 -12.27 12.87
N GLU A 110 -5.06 -12.01 13.91
CA GLU A 110 -6.34 -12.66 14.15
C GLU A 110 -7.51 -11.95 13.45
N ASN A 111 -7.35 -10.67 13.07
CA ASN A 111 -8.47 -9.82 12.66
C ASN A 111 -8.27 -9.09 11.32
N PHE A 112 -7.19 -9.34 10.57
CA PHE A 112 -7.04 -8.80 9.22
C PHE A 112 -7.88 -9.58 8.20
N GLU A 113 -8.35 -8.90 7.17
CA GLU A 113 -8.83 -9.50 5.92
C GLU A 113 -7.75 -9.34 4.85
N LYS A 114 -7.61 -10.31 3.95
CA LYS A 114 -6.69 -10.19 2.81
C LYS A 114 -7.31 -10.63 1.49
N THR A 115 -6.92 -9.93 0.43
CA THR A 115 -7.31 -10.20 -0.96
C THR A 115 -6.06 -10.22 -1.83
N LEU A 116 -5.89 -11.26 -2.65
CA LEU A 116 -4.80 -11.33 -3.63
C LEU A 116 -5.10 -10.33 -4.75
N ILE A 117 -4.15 -9.44 -5.04
CA ILE A 117 -4.33 -8.36 -6.02
C ILE A 117 -3.31 -8.39 -7.16
N TYR A 118 -2.18 -9.10 -6.99
CA TYR A 118 -1.22 -9.30 -8.08
C TYR A 118 -0.33 -10.52 -7.83
N VAL A 119 0.04 -11.20 -8.91
CA VAL A 119 1.02 -12.30 -8.93
C VAL A 119 2.11 -11.92 -9.92
N GLN A 120 3.35 -11.92 -9.45
CA GLN A 120 4.52 -11.79 -10.32
C GLN A 120 4.84 -13.16 -10.92
N ASP A 121 4.70 -13.28 -12.23
CA ASP A 121 5.13 -14.46 -12.98
C ASP A 121 6.67 -14.59 -12.95
N GLU A 122 7.17 -15.84 -12.88
CA GLU A 122 8.61 -16.21 -12.89
C GLU A 122 9.32 -15.93 -14.23
#